data_AF-M0CE23-F1
#
_entry.id   AF-M0CE23-F1
#
_cell.length_a   1.000
_cell.length_b   1.000
_cell.length_c   1.000
_cell.angle_alpha   90.00
_cell.angle_beta   90.00
_cell.angle_gamma   90.00
#
_symmetry.space_group_name_H-M   'P 1'
#
loop_
_entity.id
_entity.type
_entity.pdbx_description
1 polymer ?
#
loop_
_entity_poly.entity_id
_entity_poly.type
_entity_poly.pdbx_seq_one_letter_code
_entity_poly.pdbx_strand_id
1 'polypeptide(L)' 'MERFVRLIVAGGLVLVGALWLVDLFARGSPQWLVGIVLAILGFVGVMAGIFSELESGAFSVE' A
#
# COMPACT_ATOMS: atom_id res chain seq x y z
N MET A 1 -5.60 -12.47 12.39
CA MET A 1 -6.50 -11.44 11.83
C MET A 1 -5.98 -10.00 11.99
N GLU A 2 -5.60 -9.54 13.19
CA GLU A 2 -5.31 -8.11 13.45
C GLU A 2 -4.16 -7.51 12.61
N ARG A 3 -3.06 -8.25 12.43
CA ARG A 3 -1.88 -7.78 11.67
C ARG A 3 -2.14 -7.66 10.17
N PHE A 4 -2.94 -8.57 9.60
CA PHE A 4 -3.35 -8.54 8.20
C PHE A 4 -4.18 -7.30 7.89
N VAL A 5 -5.27 -7.13 8.65
CA VAL A 5 -6.16 -5.97 8.51
C VAL A 5 -5.38 -4.68 8.71
N ARG A 6 -4.47 -4.63 9.69
CA ARG A 6 -3.64 -3.45 9.92
C ARG A 6 -2.73 -3.12 8.75
N LEU A 7 -2.10 -4.11 8.11
CA LEU A 7 -1.23 -3.89 6.94
C LEU A 7 -2.02 -3.42 5.72
N ILE A 8 -3.18 -4.04 5.44
CA ILE A 8 -4.03 -3.63 4.33
C ILE A 8 -4.60 -2.22 4.55
N VAL A 9 -5.13 -1.94 5.74
CA VAL A 9 -5.72 -0.62 6.05
C VAL A 9 -4.65 0.47 6.05
N ALA A 10 -3.48 0.23 6.67
CA ALA A 10 -2.39 1.19 6.65
C ALA A 10 -1.84 1.42 5.23
N GLY A 11 -1.62 0.35 4.46
CA GLY A 11 -1.18 0.43 3.07
C GLY A 11 -2.18 1.16 2.18
N GLY A 12 -3.48 0.86 2.35
CA GLY A 12 -4.57 1.50 1.62
C GLY A 12 -4.70 3.00 1.93
N LEU A 13 -4.62 3.40 3.20
CA LEU A 13 -4.64 4.81 3.60
C LEU A 13 -3.45 5.58 3.01
N VAL A 14 -2.25 4.99 3.06
CA VAL A 14 -1.05 5.57 2.45
C VAL A 14 -1.22 5.72 0.93
N LEU A 15 -1.77 4.69 0.27
CA LEU A 15 -2.00 4.70 -1.18
C LEU A 15 -3.00 5.80 -1.58
N VAL A 16 -4.11 5.93 -0.86
CA VAL A 16 -5.12 6.98 -1.13
C VAL A 16 -4.52 8.38 -0.94
N GLY A 17 -3.80 8.61 0.16
CA GLY A 17 -3.14 9.89 0.41
C GLY A 17 -2.08 10.23 -0.65
N ALA A 18 -1.35 9.22 -1.11
CA ALA A 18 -0.36 9.36 -2.16
C ALA A 18 -0.97 9.70 -3.53
N LEU A 19 -2.08 9.04 -3.90
CA LEU A 19 -2.81 9.33 -5.14
C LEU A 19 -3.41 10.74 -5.12
N TRP A 20 -3.90 11.19 -3.98
CA TRP A 20 -4.31 12.58 -3.79
C TRP A 20 -3.17 13.57 -3.98
N LEU A 21 -1.98 13.27 -3.45
CA LEU A 21 -0.77 14.07 -3.69
C LEU A 21 -0.40 14.13 -5.18
N VAL A 22 -0.53 13.01 -5.90
CA VAL A 22 -0.29 12.95 -7.35
C VAL A 22 -1.31 13.78 -8.14
N ASP A 23 -2.56 13.83 -7.69
CA ASP A 23 -3.64 14.59 -8.35
C ASP A 23 -3.57 16.10 -8.06
N LEU A 24 -3.25 16.48 -6.82
CA LEU A 24 -3.25 17.88 -6.38
C LEU A 24 -2.04 18.69 -6.87
N PHE A 25 -0.92 18.03 -7.20
CA PHE A 25 0.32 18.71 -7.57
C PHE A 25 0.60 18.64 -9.07
N ALA A 26 1.17 19.72 -9.61
CA ALA A 26 1.51 19.81 -11.01
C ALA A 26 2.42 18.65 -11.44
N ARG A 27 2.10 18.06 -12.60
CA ARG A 27 2.84 16.94 -13.18
C ARG A 27 4.30 17.33 -13.40
N GLY A 28 5.24 16.57 -12.84
CA GLY A 28 6.68 16.86 -12.90
C GLY A 28 7.23 17.73 -11.76
N SER A 29 6.38 18.19 -10.82
CA SER A 29 6.85 18.83 -9.59
C SER A 29 7.50 17.82 -8.63
N PRO A 30 8.42 18.26 -7.76
CA PRO A 30 9.03 17.37 -6.77
C PRO A 30 8.00 16.77 -5.80
N GLN A 31 6.94 17.50 -5.46
CA GLN A 31 5.83 16.99 -4.63
C GLN A 31 5.03 15.88 -5.33
N TRP A 32 4.82 16.01 -6.65
CA TRP A 32 4.18 14.96 -7.46
C TRP A 32 5.02 13.67 -7.49
N LEU A 33 6.35 13.80 -7.59
CA LEU A 33 7.30 12.68 -7.49
C LEU A 33 7.22 11.98 -6.14
N VAL A 34 7.14 12.73 -5.04
CA VAL A 34 6.94 12.18 -3.70
C VAL A 34 5.62 11.41 -3.61
N GLY A 35 4.55 11.95 -4.20
CA GLY A 35 3.26 11.26 -4.33
C GLY A 35 3.38 9.92 -5.06
N ILE A 36 4.11 9.85 -6.17
CA ILE A 36 4.34 8.58 -6.90
C ILE A 36 5.08 7.56 -6.03
N VAL A 37 6.16 7.97 -5.38
CA VAL A 37 6.96 7.07 -4.54
C VAL A 37 6.12 6.53 -3.38
N LEU A 38 5.33 7.39 -2.74
CA LEU A 38 4.39 6.99 -1.69
C LEU A 38 3.31 6.05 -2.21
N ALA A 39 2.82 6.24 -3.45
CA ALA A 39 1.81 5.37 -4.03
C ALA A 39 2.38 3.97 -4.27
N ILE A 40 3.62 3.88 -4.77
CA ILE A 40 4.32 2.59 -4.92
C ILE A 40 4.49 1.91 -3.56
N LEU A 41 4.92 2.65 -2.52
CA LEU A 41 5.06 2.10 -1.17
C LEU A 41 3.73 1.61 -0.59
N GLY A 42 2.65 2.38 -0.76
CA GLY A 42 1.31 1.98 -0.32
C GLY A 42 0.85 0.69 -1.02
N PHE A 43 1.08 0.59 -2.34
CA PHE A 43 0.75 -0.60 -3.12
C PHE A 43 1.53 -1.84 -2.65
N VAL A 44 2.85 -1.69 -2.43
CA VAL A 44 3.68 -2.78 -1.89
C VAL A 44 3.22 -3.19 -0.49
N GLY A 45 2.84 -2.24 0.36
CA GLY A 45 2.30 -2.52 1.69
C GLY A 45 0.99 -3.33 1.66
N VAL A 46 0.08 -2.98 0.74
CA VAL A 46 -1.16 -3.75 0.52
C VAL A 46 -0.83 -5.15 0.01
N MET A 47 0.04 -5.28 -0.99
CA MET A 47 0.44 -6.58 -1.53
C MET A 47 1.12 -7.45 -0.48
N ALA A 48 2.00 -6.89 0.36
CA ALA A 48 2.62 -7.61 1.46
C ALA A 48 1.59 -8.10 2.49
N GLY A 49 0.54 -7.31 2.76
CA GLY A 49 -0.61 -7.76 3.55
C GLY A 49 -1.29 -8.98 2.94
N ILE A 50 -1.59 -8.93 1.64
CA ILE A 50 -2.24 -10.03 0.89
C ILE A 50 -1.37 -11.29 0.90
N PHE A 51 -0.08 -11.18 0.55
CA PHE A 51 0.84 -12.32 0.55
C PHE A 51 1.06 -12.92 1.94
N SER A 52 1.04 -12.10 3.00
CA SER A 52 1.13 -12.59 4.37
C SER A 52 -0.03 -13.50 4.75
N GLU A 53 -1.23 -13.30 4.19
CA GLU A 53 -2.36 -14.21 4.43
C GLU A 53 -2.27 -15.48 3.57
N LEU A 54 -1.82 -15.36 2.32
CA LEU A 54 -1.59 -16.50 1.44
C LEU A 54 -0.59 -17.50 2.03
N GLU A 55 0.49 -17.02 2.66
CA GLU A 55 1.46 -17.89 3.33
C GLU A 55 0.85 -18.59 4.56
N SER A 56 0.07 -17.87 5.37
CA SER A 56 -0.64 -18.49 6.50
C SER A 56 -1.73 -19.49 6.08
N GLY A 57 -2.34 -19.31 4.91
CA GLY A 57 -3.29 -20.27 4.33
C GLY A 57 -2.61 -21.47 3.67
N ALA A 58 -1.43 -21.28 3.08
CA ALA A 58 -0.64 -22.33 2.44
C ALA A 58 -0.03 -23.32 3.47
N PHE A 59 0.32 -22.85 4.67
CA PHE A 59 0.75 -23.70 5.78
C PHE A 59 -0.40 -24.37 6.56
N SER A 60 -1.66 -24.21 6.13
CA SER A 60 -2.83 -24.90 6.67
C SER A 60 -3.32 -26.03 5.76
N VAL A 61 -2.41 -26.68 5.03
CA VAL A 61 -2.62 -27.99 4.44
C VAL A 61 -1.62 -28.95 5.10
N GLU A 62 -2.16 -29.66 6.10
CA GLU A 62 -1.63 -30.85 6.79
C GLU A 62 -0.51 -30.68 7.83
#